data_AF-A0AA43M8T9-F1
#
_entry.id   AF-A0AA43M8T9-F1
#
_cell.length_a   1.000
_cell.length_b   1.000
_cell.length_c   1.000
_cell.angle_alpha   90.00
_cell.angle_beta   90.00
_cell.angle_gamma   90.00
#
_symmetry.space_group_name_H-M   'P 1'
#
loop_
_entity.id
_entity.type
_entity.pdbx_description
1 polymer ?
#
loop_
_entity_poly.entity_id
_entity_poly.type
_entity_poly.pdbx_seq_one_letter_code
_entity_poly.pdbx_strand_id
1 'polypeptide(L)'
;MLKQLSLRWKMVLSYAIPLLILLAIVGINQVKMNAAVEKSNALNDSAYLTPDILKINENITRMQRSSYAYILSGGNQSSGSSYSRKIYQDSSVSIETTFAKLDKGTYSPAFVADLNKLRGIYNAVKESNGQLVKLVDDGKVKEAMEAFKLGNSVRIAQDGDSLADDTAKFDLASRDRLREMVTEDIKSAKNVVVFGTLAAIVLLMGFGILVSLYLSRDISTNASQVSTTATSIAATLAQHEKAVTQQGSSVSETTSTVEELVSSARLSSEQADSAATSARAAQETTARGLELVTRNQADVLFLEEKMSAIAKQIMGLSDQAAQIGGISKLVGELAGETNMLALNAAVEAARAGEHGKGFAVVASEIRKLADQSKQSADRATQIVADIQKSTNSMVMIAEEGTKTTHQVSDSVQQTSKAFENLGQLSEGVYQNAQQVLLNSKQQAAALIQINEAMQNINNGSREMISGTSQARIGIDALTKVADHMRTMV
;
A
#
# COMPACT_ATOMS: atom_id res chain seq x y z
N MET A 1 29.14 3.91 -19.53
CA MET A 1 28.16 3.91 -20.64
C MET A 1 27.28 2.64 -20.68
N LEU A 2 27.82 1.42 -20.62
CA LEU A 2 27.02 0.16 -20.70
C LEU A 2 26.00 -0.07 -19.56
N LYS A 3 26.20 0.51 -18.36
CA LYS A 3 25.29 0.33 -17.22
C LYS A 3 23.91 0.99 -17.41
N GLN A 4 23.79 2.02 -18.24
CA GLN A 4 22.53 2.77 -18.46
C GLN A 4 21.69 2.28 -19.64
N LEU A 5 22.22 1.35 -20.45
CA LEU A 5 21.49 0.82 -21.60
C LEU A 5 20.44 -0.20 -21.15
N SER A 6 19.25 -0.16 -21.76
CA SER A 6 18.22 -1.18 -21.55
C SER A 6 18.73 -2.55 -22.02
N LEU A 7 18.18 -3.61 -21.43
CA LEU A 7 18.58 -4.99 -21.74
C LEU A 7 18.52 -5.30 -23.24
N ARG A 8 17.51 -4.75 -23.94
CA ARG A 8 17.39 -4.86 -25.40
C ARG A 8 18.62 -4.31 -26.13
N TRP A 9 19.08 -3.13 -25.76
CA TRP A 9 20.25 -2.53 -26.40
C TRP A 9 21.56 -3.23 -26.02
N LYS A 10 21.66 -3.78 -24.81
CA LYS A 10 22.79 -4.63 -24.41
C LYS A 10 22.86 -5.90 -25.28
N MET A 11 21.72 -6.52 -25.59
CA MET A 11 21.66 -7.64 -26.54
C MET A 11 21.95 -7.20 -27.98
N VAL A 12 21.45 -6.06 -28.43
CA VAL A 12 21.76 -5.60 -29.81
C VAL A 12 23.26 -5.32 -29.96
N LEU A 13 23.89 -4.65 -28.98
CA LEU A 13 25.34 -4.43 -28.99
C LEU A 13 26.13 -5.74 -28.94
N SER A 14 25.62 -6.76 -28.24
CA SER A 14 26.31 -8.06 -28.09
C SER A 14 26.50 -8.79 -29.40
N TYR A 15 25.54 -8.68 -30.31
CA TYR A 15 25.61 -9.30 -31.63
C TYR A 15 26.21 -8.37 -32.69
N ALA A 16 26.04 -7.04 -32.54
CA ALA A 16 26.57 -6.08 -33.49
C ALA A 16 28.10 -6.01 -33.52
N ILE A 17 28.77 -6.06 -32.36
CA ILE A 17 30.24 -5.93 -32.29
C ILE A 17 30.95 -7.08 -33.02
N PRO A 18 30.64 -8.36 -32.77
CA PRO A 18 31.32 -9.44 -33.48
C PRO A 18 30.95 -9.52 -34.96
N LEU A 19 29.73 -9.09 -35.33
CA LEU A 19 29.33 -8.98 -36.74
C LEU A 19 30.19 -7.95 -37.48
N LEU A 20 30.47 -6.80 -36.87
CA LEU A 20 31.37 -5.79 -37.43
C LEU A 20 32.80 -6.31 -37.58
N ILE A 21 33.28 -7.12 -36.61
CA ILE A 21 34.60 -7.76 -36.68
C ILE A 21 34.65 -8.76 -37.85
N LEU A 22 33.59 -9.56 -38.05
CA LEU A 22 33.49 -10.49 -39.18
C LEU A 22 33.53 -9.75 -40.53
N LEU A 23 32.78 -8.64 -40.65
CA LEU A 23 32.81 -7.80 -41.85
C LEU A 23 34.20 -7.22 -42.12
N ALA A 24 34.93 -6.80 -41.08
CA ALA A 24 36.30 -6.33 -41.22
C ALA A 24 37.26 -7.43 -41.70
N ILE A 25 37.14 -8.66 -41.17
CA ILE A 25 37.95 -9.81 -41.60
C ILE A 25 37.69 -10.14 -43.07
N VAL A 26 36.42 -10.14 -43.51
CA VAL A 26 36.05 -10.36 -44.90
C VAL A 26 36.67 -9.28 -45.80
N GLY A 27 36.58 -8.01 -45.42
CA GLY A 27 37.17 -6.90 -46.17
C GLY A 27 38.69 -7.02 -46.32
N ILE A 28 39.41 -7.30 -45.22
CA ILE A 28 40.88 -7.49 -45.24
C ILE A 28 41.26 -8.67 -46.13
N ASN A 29 40.52 -9.78 -46.04
CA ASN A 29 40.78 -10.96 -46.86
C ASN A 29 40.55 -10.69 -48.36
N GLN A 30 39.50 -9.93 -48.70
CA GLN A 30 39.22 -9.56 -50.09
C GLN A 30 40.37 -8.75 -50.71
N VAL A 31 40.93 -7.79 -49.98
CA VAL A 31 42.08 -6.99 -50.44
C VAL A 31 43.29 -7.88 -50.72
N LYS A 32 43.61 -8.81 -49.80
CA LYS A 32 44.74 -9.74 -49.97
C LYS A 32 44.54 -10.71 -51.13
N MET A 33 43.33 -11.24 -51.29
CA MET A 33 43.02 -12.17 -52.38
C MET A 33 43.12 -11.48 -53.75
N ASN A 34 42.63 -10.23 -53.86
CA ASN A 34 42.75 -9.45 -55.09
C ASN A 34 44.22 -9.24 -55.48
N ALA A 35 45.09 -8.91 -54.52
CA ALA A 35 46.52 -8.75 -54.77
C ALA A 35 47.19 -10.06 -55.24
N ALA A 36 46.80 -11.20 -54.65
CA ALA A 36 47.29 -12.52 -55.07
C ALA A 36 46.85 -12.87 -56.50
N VAL A 37 45.59 -12.58 -56.86
CA VAL A 37 45.04 -12.83 -58.21
C VAL A 37 45.78 -11.99 -59.26
N GLU A 38 46.02 -10.72 -58.98
CA GLU A 38 46.75 -9.83 -59.88
C GLU A 38 48.18 -10.33 -60.17
N LYS A 39 48.92 -10.72 -59.12
CA LYS A 39 50.27 -11.30 -59.25
C LYS A 39 50.25 -12.67 -59.93
N SER A 40 49.21 -13.48 -59.69
CA SER A 40 49.04 -14.79 -60.35
C SER A 40 48.80 -14.65 -61.85
N ASN A 41 48.03 -13.64 -62.27
CA ASN A 41 47.81 -13.34 -63.69
C ASN A 41 49.13 -12.92 -64.36
N ALA A 42 49.89 -12.01 -63.72
CA ALA A 42 51.21 -11.59 -64.22
C ALA A 42 52.20 -12.78 -64.35
N LEU A 43 52.16 -13.72 -63.40
CA LEU A 43 52.96 -14.93 -63.47
C LEU A 43 52.55 -15.82 -64.65
N ASN A 44 51.26 -15.97 -64.93
CA ASN A 44 50.77 -16.76 -66.06
C ASN A 44 51.19 -16.16 -67.41
N ASP A 45 51.13 -14.84 -67.55
CA ASP A 45 51.54 -14.15 -68.78
C ASP A 45 53.04 -14.28 -69.08
N SER A 46 53.88 -14.30 -68.03
CA SER A 46 55.33 -14.53 -68.17
C SER A 46 55.71 -15.97 -68.53
N ALA A 47 54.76 -16.92 -68.54
CA ALA A 47 55.08 -18.34 -68.62
C ALA A 47 55.78 -18.77 -69.92
N TYR A 48 55.55 -18.02 -71.00
CA TYR A 48 55.99 -18.34 -72.35
C TYR A 48 57.31 -17.67 -72.77
N LEU A 49 57.85 -16.75 -71.96
CA LEU A 49 58.99 -15.91 -72.35
C LEU A 49 60.29 -16.69 -72.52
N THR A 50 60.70 -17.42 -71.48
CA THR A 50 61.92 -18.25 -71.52
C THR A 50 61.94 -19.28 -72.67
N PRO A 51 60.88 -20.11 -72.89
CA PRO A 51 60.84 -21.03 -74.02
C PRO A 51 60.97 -20.34 -75.39
N ASP A 52 60.35 -19.18 -75.55
CA ASP A 52 60.40 -18.42 -76.80
C ASP A 52 61.81 -17.83 -77.05
N ILE A 53 62.50 -17.33 -76.02
CA ILE A 53 63.90 -16.86 -76.13
C ILE A 53 64.84 -18.00 -76.52
N LEU A 54 64.77 -19.13 -75.79
CA LEU A 54 65.63 -20.28 -76.06
C LEU A 54 65.38 -20.83 -77.47
N LYS A 55 64.12 -20.84 -77.92
CA LYS A 55 63.76 -21.25 -79.28
C LYS A 55 64.34 -20.32 -80.35
N ILE A 56 64.35 -19.00 -80.12
CA ILE A 56 65.01 -18.05 -81.04
C ILE A 56 66.50 -18.41 -81.14
N ASN A 57 67.18 -18.53 -80.01
CA ASN A 57 68.61 -18.80 -79.99
C ASN A 57 68.99 -20.17 -80.56
N GLU A 58 68.23 -21.22 -80.25
CA GLU A 58 68.40 -22.55 -80.84
C GLU A 58 68.30 -22.47 -82.37
N ASN A 59 67.33 -21.71 -82.89
CA ASN A 59 67.19 -21.51 -84.32
C ASN A 59 68.30 -20.63 -84.91
N ILE A 60 68.84 -19.63 -84.20
CA ILE A 60 70.02 -18.85 -84.64
C ILE A 60 71.21 -19.80 -84.81
N THR A 61 71.45 -20.65 -83.82
CA THR A 61 72.53 -21.65 -83.85
C THR A 61 72.29 -22.69 -84.95
N ARG A 62 71.06 -23.16 -85.13
CA ARG A 62 70.70 -24.10 -86.20
C ARG A 62 70.83 -23.48 -87.59
N MET A 63 70.46 -22.21 -87.74
CA MET A 63 70.67 -21.41 -88.95
C MET A 63 72.16 -21.25 -89.24
N GLN A 64 72.97 -20.97 -88.23
CA GLN A 64 74.43 -20.90 -88.35
C GLN A 64 75.05 -22.24 -88.76
N ARG A 65 74.74 -23.34 -88.07
CA ARG A 65 75.26 -24.68 -88.37
C ARG A 65 74.80 -25.20 -89.74
N SER A 66 73.57 -24.92 -90.15
CA SER A 66 73.08 -25.32 -91.47
C SER A 66 73.74 -24.54 -92.60
N SER A 67 74.03 -23.24 -92.41
CA SER A 67 74.87 -22.47 -93.34
C SER A 67 76.25 -23.10 -93.49
N TYR A 68 76.81 -23.61 -92.38
CA TYR A 68 78.14 -24.22 -92.36
C TYR A 68 78.14 -25.57 -93.09
N ALA A 69 77.13 -26.39 -92.83
CA ALA A 69 76.93 -27.63 -93.58
C ALA A 69 76.72 -27.38 -95.08
N TYR A 70 76.09 -26.27 -95.46
CA TYR A 70 75.91 -25.87 -96.86
C TYR A 70 77.24 -25.51 -97.54
N ILE A 71 78.12 -24.79 -96.84
CA ILE A 71 79.44 -24.40 -97.36
C ILE A 71 80.36 -25.62 -97.50
N LEU A 72 80.43 -26.47 -96.47
CA LEU A 72 81.28 -27.67 -96.47
C LEU A 72 80.88 -28.70 -97.54
N SER A 73 79.60 -28.73 -97.92
CA SER A 73 79.09 -29.57 -99.01
C SER A 73 79.24 -28.93 -100.40
N GLY A 74 79.88 -27.75 -100.50
CA GLY A 74 80.10 -27.06 -101.78
C GLY A 74 78.79 -26.69 -102.51
N GLY A 75 77.73 -26.37 -101.76
CA GLY A 75 76.42 -26.06 -102.34
C GLY A 75 75.52 -27.27 -102.60
N ASN A 76 76.00 -28.48 -102.29
CA ASN A 76 75.34 -29.79 -102.44
C ASN A 76 75.05 -30.14 -103.92
N GLN A 77 76.07 -30.62 -104.64
CA GLN A 77 75.91 -31.16 -105.98
C GLN A 77 75.26 -32.55 -105.96
N SER A 78 74.33 -32.75 -106.90
CA SER A 78 73.50 -33.94 -107.17
C SER A 78 72.20 -34.05 -106.36
N SER A 79 71.11 -33.59 -106.99
CA SER A 79 69.67 -33.68 -106.63
C SER A 79 69.03 -32.45 -105.96
N GLY A 80 68.58 -31.49 -106.80
CA GLY A 80 67.31 -30.76 -106.69
C GLY A 80 66.98 -29.83 -105.51
N SER A 81 67.48 -30.06 -104.30
CA SER A 81 67.23 -29.17 -103.15
C SER A 81 68.21 -29.46 -102.01
N SER A 82 69.02 -28.49 -101.59
CA SER A 82 69.96 -28.69 -100.49
C SER A 82 69.25 -28.68 -99.13
N TYR A 83 69.26 -29.82 -98.44
CA TYR A 83 68.71 -30.01 -97.09
C TYR A 83 69.16 -28.93 -96.10
N SER A 84 70.43 -28.53 -96.15
CA SER A 84 71.01 -27.49 -95.31
C SER A 84 70.42 -26.10 -95.58
N ARG A 85 70.10 -25.77 -96.84
CA ARG A 85 69.47 -24.50 -97.22
C ARG A 85 68.03 -24.40 -96.70
N LYS A 86 67.29 -25.52 -96.75
CA LYS A 86 65.93 -25.58 -96.21
C LYS A 86 65.92 -25.35 -94.69
N ILE A 87 66.81 -26.00 -93.94
CA ILE A 87 66.94 -25.79 -92.49
C ILE A 87 67.27 -24.33 -92.16
N TYR A 88 68.16 -23.69 -92.93
CA TYR A 88 68.46 -22.27 -92.76
C TYR A 88 67.20 -21.39 -92.89
N GLN A 89 66.42 -21.61 -93.95
CA GLN A 89 65.18 -20.87 -94.21
C GLN A 89 64.11 -21.14 -93.14
N ASP A 90 63.88 -22.40 -92.77
CA ASP A 90 62.91 -22.78 -91.75
C ASP A 90 63.28 -22.20 -90.38
N SER A 91 64.57 -22.24 -90.01
CA SER A 91 65.06 -21.61 -88.77
C SER A 91 64.90 -20.09 -88.80
N SER A 92 65.19 -19.43 -89.93
CA SER A 92 64.94 -18.00 -90.09
C SER A 92 63.46 -17.66 -89.92
N VAL A 93 62.55 -18.41 -90.55
CA VAL A 93 61.10 -18.19 -90.41
C VAL A 93 60.63 -18.43 -88.97
N SER A 94 61.14 -19.47 -88.31
CA SER A 94 60.84 -19.78 -86.91
C SER A 94 61.27 -18.63 -85.97
N ILE A 95 62.46 -18.03 -86.21
CA ILE A 95 62.95 -16.89 -85.43
C ILE A 95 62.05 -15.67 -85.63
N GLU A 96 61.77 -15.29 -86.87
CA GLU A 96 60.92 -14.14 -87.20
C GLU A 96 59.51 -14.30 -86.62
N THR A 97 58.94 -15.51 -86.71
CA THR A 97 57.62 -15.83 -86.14
C THR A 97 57.63 -15.71 -84.61
N THR A 98 58.71 -16.15 -83.96
CA THR A 98 58.84 -16.10 -82.50
C THR A 98 59.06 -14.65 -82.03
N PHE A 99 59.85 -13.85 -82.76
CA PHE A 99 59.96 -12.41 -82.52
C PHE A 99 58.61 -11.69 -82.68
N ALA A 100 57.86 -11.97 -83.74
CA ALA A 100 56.54 -11.36 -83.97
C ALA A 100 55.51 -11.74 -82.88
N LYS A 101 55.65 -12.91 -82.26
CA LYS A 101 54.84 -13.31 -81.09
C LYS A 101 55.23 -12.47 -79.87
N LEU A 102 56.53 -12.32 -79.60
CA LEU A 102 57.04 -11.55 -78.47
C LEU A 102 56.74 -10.05 -78.63
N ASP A 103 56.78 -9.48 -79.83
CA ASP A 103 56.46 -8.06 -80.04
C ASP A 103 55.02 -7.66 -79.66
N LYS A 104 54.10 -8.63 -79.57
CA LYS A 104 52.70 -8.38 -79.14
C LYS A 104 52.54 -8.28 -77.62
N GLY A 105 53.53 -8.69 -76.85
CA GLY A 105 53.47 -8.65 -75.39
C GLY A 105 53.96 -7.32 -74.81
N THR A 106 53.53 -7.02 -73.58
CA THR A 106 54.09 -5.92 -72.79
C THR A 106 55.02 -6.51 -71.74
N TYR A 107 56.31 -6.19 -71.83
CA TYR A 107 57.35 -6.79 -70.99
C TYR A 107 58.17 -5.73 -70.25
N SER A 108 59.03 -6.19 -69.33
CA SER A 108 59.92 -5.29 -68.60
C SER A 108 60.88 -4.58 -69.57
N PRO A 109 61.26 -3.32 -69.30
CA PRO A 109 62.22 -2.60 -70.15
C PRO A 109 63.54 -3.36 -70.35
N ALA A 110 63.99 -4.10 -69.33
CA ALA A 110 65.18 -4.94 -69.40
C ALA A 110 65.00 -6.10 -70.38
N PHE A 111 63.87 -6.82 -70.32
CA PHE A 111 63.55 -7.90 -71.25
C PHE A 111 63.45 -7.41 -72.70
N VAL A 112 62.78 -6.28 -72.93
CA VAL A 112 62.66 -5.67 -74.26
C VAL A 112 64.04 -5.28 -74.81
N ALA A 113 64.93 -4.75 -73.96
CA ALA A 113 66.29 -4.41 -74.35
C ALA A 113 67.09 -5.64 -74.80
N ASP A 114 67.01 -6.75 -74.05
CA ASP A 114 67.70 -7.98 -74.41
C ASP A 114 67.10 -8.67 -75.64
N LEU A 115 65.77 -8.62 -75.80
CA LEU A 115 65.10 -9.11 -77.00
C LEU A 115 65.59 -8.38 -78.26
N ASN A 116 65.76 -7.05 -78.17
CA ASN A 116 66.29 -6.24 -79.27
C ASN A 116 67.77 -6.54 -79.57
N LYS A 117 68.59 -6.80 -78.55
CA LYS A 117 69.97 -7.26 -78.75
C LYS A 117 70.00 -8.63 -79.45
N LEU A 118 69.15 -9.57 -79.02
CA LEU A 118 69.02 -10.90 -79.64
C LEU A 118 68.59 -10.80 -81.11
N ARG A 119 67.69 -9.85 -81.42
CA ARG A 119 67.30 -9.51 -82.80
C ARG A 119 68.47 -8.97 -83.61
N GLY A 120 69.29 -8.10 -83.01
CA GLY A 120 70.54 -7.62 -83.63
C GLY A 120 71.49 -8.76 -83.96
N ILE A 121 71.65 -9.72 -83.04
CA ILE A 121 72.49 -10.91 -83.23
C ILE A 121 71.93 -11.79 -84.36
N TYR A 122 70.63 -12.07 -84.36
CA TYR A 122 69.98 -12.79 -85.44
C TYR A 122 70.25 -12.15 -86.81
N ASN A 123 70.06 -10.83 -86.92
CA ASN A 123 70.30 -10.09 -88.16
C ASN A 123 71.76 -10.17 -88.61
N ALA A 124 72.71 -10.03 -87.68
CA ALA A 124 74.14 -10.16 -87.98
C ALA A 124 74.52 -11.58 -88.43
N VAL A 125 73.96 -12.63 -87.81
CA VAL A 125 74.16 -14.02 -88.24
C VAL A 125 73.52 -14.27 -89.61
N LYS A 126 72.31 -13.76 -89.85
CA LYS A 126 71.59 -13.87 -91.13
C LYS A 126 72.35 -13.20 -92.27
N GLU A 127 72.88 -12.00 -92.02
CA GLU A 127 73.67 -11.26 -93.01
C GLU A 127 75.00 -11.95 -93.29
N SER A 128 75.77 -12.27 -92.25
CA SER A 128 77.08 -12.94 -92.39
C SER A 128 76.94 -14.29 -93.09
N ASN A 129 75.99 -15.13 -92.69
CA ASN A 129 75.76 -16.41 -93.34
C ASN A 129 75.14 -16.26 -94.72
N GLY A 130 74.28 -15.27 -94.95
CA GLY A 130 73.72 -14.97 -96.27
C GLY A 130 74.81 -14.61 -97.29
N GLN A 131 75.81 -13.83 -96.88
CA GLN A 131 76.99 -13.54 -97.70
C GLN A 131 77.79 -14.81 -98.03
N LEU A 132 78.01 -15.69 -97.03
CA LEU A 132 78.71 -16.96 -97.23
C LEU A 132 77.95 -17.91 -98.17
N VAL A 133 76.63 -18.03 -98.00
CA VAL A 133 75.76 -18.83 -98.87
C VAL A 133 75.79 -18.29 -100.31
N LYS A 134 75.79 -16.96 -100.49
CA LYS A 134 75.89 -16.33 -101.82
C LYS A 134 77.23 -16.61 -102.51
N LEU A 135 78.35 -16.56 -101.79
CA LEU A 135 79.67 -16.92 -102.35
C LEU A 135 79.73 -18.38 -102.83
N VAL A 136 79.04 -19.29 -102.15
CA VAL A 136 78.90 -20.69 -102.59
C VAL A 136 78.00 -20.80 -103.82
N ASP A 137 76.86 -20.10 -103.84
CA ASP A 137 75.94 -20.03 -104.99
C ASP A 137 76.65 -19.46 -106.25
N ASP A 138 77.56 -18.50 -106.08
CA ASP A 138 78.37 -17.89 -107.15
C ASP A 138 79.56 -18.77 -107.61
N GLY A 139 79.66 -20.02 -107.12
CA GLY A 139 80.73 -20.97 -107.47
C GLY A 139 82.07 -20.71 -106.79
N LYS A 140 82.16 -19.70 -105.91
CA LYS A 140 83.39 -19.27 -105.22
C LYS A 140 83.58 -19.98 -103.88
N VAL A 141 83.49 -21.31 -103.89
CA VAL A 141 83.54 -22.14 -102.67
C VAL A 141 84.83 -21.92 -101.86
N LYS A 142 85.97 -21.67 -102.52
CA LYS A 142 87.24 -21.38 -101.82
C LYS A 142 87.20 -20.07 -101.02
N GLU A 143 86.64 -19.00 -101.58
CA GLU A 143 86.49 -17.70 -100.90
C GLU A 143 85.49 -17.82 -99.73
N ALA A 144 84.38 -18.54 -99.93
CA ALA A 144 83.42 -18.83 -98.86
C ALA A 144 84.08 -19.61 -97.71
N MET A 145 84.97 -20.57 -98.02
CA MET A 145 85.65 -21.40 -97.03
C MET A 145 86.76 -20.65 -96.27
N GLU A 146 87.42 -19.65 -96.87
CA GLU A 146 88.33 -18.77 -96.13
C GLU A 146 87.57 -17.81 -95.21
N ALA A 147 86.48 -17.19 -95.68
CA ALA A 147 85.63 -16.35 -94.85
C ALA A 147 84.98 -17.14 -93.70
N PHE A 148 84.65 -18.41 -93.93
CA PHE A 148 84.21 -19.35 -92.91
C PHE A 148 85.28 -19.60 -91.84
N LYS A 149 86.55 -19.79 -92.22
CA LYS A 149 87.66 -20.05 -91.28
C LYS A 149 87.89 -18.88 -90.31
N LEU A 150 87.50 -17.66 -90.67
CA LEU A 150 87.55 -16.50 -89.77
C LEU A 150 86.55 -16.60 -88.60
N GLY A 151 85.56 -17.50 -88.67
CA GLY A 151 84.70 -17.86 -87.54
C GLY A 151 83.76 -16.75 -87.04
N ASN A 152 83.62 -15.64 -87.78
CA ASN A 152 82.85 -14.47 -87.33
C ASN A 152 81.39 -14.82 -86.98
N SER A 153 80.70 -15.63 -87.79
CA SER A 153 79.31 -16.01 -87.49
C SER A 153 79.17 -17.04 -86.36
N VAL A 154 80.22 -17.83 -86.05
CA VAL A 154 80.24 -18.68 -84.84
C VAL A 154 80.29 -17.79 -83.61
N ARG A 155 81.21 -16.82 -83.57
CA ARG A 155 81.35 -15.93 -82.41
C ARG A 155 80.08 -15.13 -82.14
N ILE A 156 79.46 -14.58 -83.19
CA ILE A 156 78.19 -13.83 -83.06
C ILE A 156 77.05 -14.75 -82.57
N ALA A 157 76.98 -15.99 -83.06
CA ALA A 157 75.99 -16.95 -82.57
C ALA A 157 76.24 -17.37 -81.10
N GLN A 158 77.52 -17.47 -80.67
CA GLN A 158 77.88 -17.72 -79.28
C GLN A 158 77.51 -16.54 -78.35
N ASP A 159 77.67 -15.30 -78.81
CA ASP A 159 77.18 -14.12 -78.09
C ASP A 159 75.65 -14.16 -77.94
N GLY A 160 74.96 -14.67 -78.96
CA GLY A 160 73.51 -14.93 -78.92
C GLY A 160 73.11 -15.98 -77.90
N ASP A 161 73.91 -17.05 -77.79
CA ASP A 161 73.70 -18.14 -76.84
C ASP A 161 73.84 -17.65 -75.40
N SER A 162 74.92 -16.91 -75.09
CA SER A 162 75.13 -16.32 -73.78
C SER A 162 74.01 -15.33 -73.41
N LEU A 163 73.63 -14.45 -74.34
CA LEU A 163 72.58 -13.47 -74.08
C LEU A 163 71.22 -14.15 -73.87
N ALA A 164 70.87 -15.14 -74.68
CA ALA A 164 69.61 -15.87 -74.53
C ALA A 164 69.53 -16.63 -73.21
N ASP A 165 70.64 -17.27 -72.79
CA ASP A 165 70.73 -17.97 -71.51
C ASP A 165 70.63 -16.99 -70.32
N ASP A 166 71.31 -15.84 -70.38
CA ASP A 166 71.24 -14.81 -69.34
C ASP A 166 69.83 -14.21 -69.23
N THR A 167 69.18 -13.90 -70.36
CA THR A 167 67.80 -13.38 -70.37
C THR A 167 66.80 -14.43 -69.89
N ALA A 168 66.97 -15.70 -70.26
CA ALA A 168 66.16 -16.81 -69.75
C ALA A 168 66.33 -16.98 -68.23
N LYS A 169 67.57 -16.95 -67.71
CA LYS A 169 67.84 -17.02 -66.27
C LYS A 169 67.22 -15.85 -65.50
N PHE A 170 67.31 -14.64 -66.04
CA PHE A 170 66.71 -13.46 -65.42
C PHE A 170 65.17 -13.54 -65.37
N ASP A 171 64.53 -13.99 -66.45
CA ASP A 171 63.08 -14.23 -66.50
C ASP A 171 62.65 -15.32 -65.50
N LEU A 172 63.34 -16.46 -65.48
CA LEU A 172 63.10 -17.53 -64.52
C LEU A 172 63.22 -17.06 -63.06
N ALA A 173 64.28 -16.32 -62.73
CA ALA A 173 64.45 -15.75 -61.38
C ALA A 173 63.34 -14.75 -61.02
N SER A 174 62.87 -13.95 -61.98
CA SER A 174 61.76 -13.02 -61.79
C SER A 174 60.43 -13.76 -61.56
N ARG A 175 60.22 -14.87 -62.28
CA ARG A 175 59.06 -15.75 -62.12
C ARG A 175 59.04 -16.47 -60.78
N ASP A 176 60.19 -16.93 -60.30
CA ASP A 176 60.28 -17.58 -59.00
C ASP A 176 59.98 -16.59 -57.86
N ARG A 177 60.47 -15.35 -57.94
CA ARG A 177 60.08 -14.28 -57.01
C ARG A 177 58.57 -13.98 -57.04
N LEU A 178 57.97 -13.91 -58.24
CA LEU A 178 56.52 -13.71 -58.38
C LEU A 178 55.73 -14.88 -57.80
N ARG A 179 56.15 -16.12 -58.04
CA ARG A 179 55.55 -17.33 -57.43
C ARG A 179 55.61 -17.30 -55.91
N GLU A 180 56.76 -16.93 -55.35
CA GLU A 180 56.95 -16.84 -53.91
C GLU A 180 56.00 -15.79 -53.31
N MET A 181 55.92 -14.59 -53.91
CA MET A 181 54.99 -13.54 -53.49
C MET A 181 53.52 -13.97 -53.57
N VAL A 182 53.09 -14.64 -54.66
CA VAL A 182 51.72 -15.18 -54.78
C VAL A 182 51.44 -16.21 -53.68
N THR A 183 52.39 -17.11 -53.45
CA THR A 183 52.25 -18.16 -52.42
C THR A 183 52.17 -17.56 -51.03
N GLU A 184 52.98 -16.53 -50.75
CA GLU A 184 52.97 -15.80 -49.48
C GLU A 184 51.64 -15.05 -49.27
N ASP A 185 51.14 -14.35 -50.29
CA ASP A 185 49.85 -13.64 -50.22
C ASP A 185 48.68 -14.61 -49.99
N ILE A 186 48.65 -15.75 -50.70
CA ILE A 186 47.65 -16.80 -50.50
C ILE A 186 47.75 -17.39 -49.09
N LYS A 187 48.96 -17.66 -48.60
CA LYS A 187 49.18 -18.18 -47.24
C LYS A 187 48.74 -17.17 -46.18
N SER A 188 49.04 -15.89 -46.39
CA SER A 188 48.64 -14.79 -45.52
C SER A 188 47.12 -14.61 -45.51
N ALA A 189 46.46 -14.68 -46.67
CA ALA A 189 45.00 -14.64 -46.80
C ALA A 189 44.33 -15.82 -46.08
N LYS A 190 44.82 -17.05 -46.31
CA LYS A 190 44.35 -18.25 -45.61
C LYS A 190 44.48 -18.11 -44.10
N ASN A 191 45.61 -17.61 -43.60
CA ASN A 191 45.81 -17.40 -42.16
C ASN A 191 44.84 -16.35 -41.60
N VAL A 192 44.61 -15.24 -42.31
CA VAL A 192 43.63 -14.22 -41.88
C VAL A 192 42.22 -14.82 -41.80
N VAL A 193 41.82 -15.65 -42.75
CA VAL A 193 40.51 -16.32 -42.69
C VAL A 193 40.44 -17.28 -41.52
N VAL A 194 41.40 -18.19 -41.37
CA VAL A 194 41.37 -19.23 -40.32
C VAL A 194 41.46 -18.63 -38.93
N PHE A 195 42.48 -17.82 -38.66
CA PHE A 195 42.65 -17.21 -37.34
C PHE A 195 41.62 -16.12 -37.06
N GLY A 196 41.20 -15.36 -38.07
CA GLY A 196 40.16 -14.34 -37.94
C GLY A 196 38.80 -14.96 -37.60
N THR A 197 38.39 -16.02 -38.30
CA THR A 197 37.12 -16.71 -38.02
C THR A 197 37.13 -17.41 -36.65
N LEU A 198 38.23 -18.07 -36.28
CA LEU A 198 38.40 -18.64 -34.94
C LEU A 198 38.31 -17.57 -33.84
N ALA A 199 39.01 -16.44 -34.00
CA ALA A 199 38.92 -15.33 -33.05
C ALA A 199 37.50 -14.76 -32.95
N ALA A 200 36.81 -14.60 -34.08
CA ALA A 200 35.43 -14.13 -34.10
C ALA A 200 34.47 -15.09 -33.38
N ILE A 201 34.63 -16.40 -33.57
CA ILE A 201 33.83 -17.43 -32.88
C ILE A 201 34.07 -17.41 -31.38
N VAL A 202 35.34 -17.32 -30.93
CA VAL A 202 35.68 -17.25 -29.51
C VAL A 202 35.10 -15.99 -28.87
N LEU A 203 35.19 -14.85 -29.56
CA LEU A 203 34.58 -13.60 -29.09
C LEU A 203 33.05 -13.67 -29.02
N LEU A 204 32.41 -14.26 -30.04
CA LEU A 204 30.96 -14.50 -30.05
C LEU A 204 30.51 -15.39 -28.89
N MET A 205 31.20 -16.51 -28.65
CA MET A 205 30.90 -17.41 -27.54
C MET A 205 31.15 -16.75 -26.19
N GLY A 206 32.30 -16.11 -26.00
CA GLY A 206 32.65 -15.42 -24.76
C GLY A 206 31.66 -14.30 -24.41
N PHE A 207 31.25 -13.53 -25.41
CA PHE A 207 30.24 -12.48 -25.21
C PHE A 207 28.85 -13.07 -24.95
N GLY A 208 28.46 -14.13 -25.67
CA GLY A 208 27.20 -14.85 -25.44
C GLY A 208 27.10 -15.41 -24.03
N ILE A 209 28.18 -16.02 -23.53
CA ILE A 209 28.29 -16.51 -22.15
C ILE A 209 28.19 -15.35 -21.16
N LEU A 210 28.90 -14.24 -21.38
CA LEU A 210 28.84 -13.07 -20.51
C LEU A 210 27.42 -12.49 -20.40
N VAL A 211 26.72 -12.34 -21.52
CA VAL A 211 25.33 -11.85 -21.54
C VAL A 211 24.39 -12.84 -20.85
N SER A 212 24.55 -14.14 -21.12
CA SER A 212 23.76 -15.20 -20.48
C SER A 212 23.94 -15.18 -18.96
N LEU A 213 25.18 -15.12 -18.46
CA LEU A 213 25.47 -15.05 -17.02
C LEU A 213 24.92 -13.77 -16.38
N TYR A 214 25.02 -12.63 -17.07
CA TYR A 214 24.47 -11.36 -16.58
C TYR A 214 22.95 -11.43 -16.49
N LEU A 215 22.29 -11.93 -17.53
CA LEU A 215 20.83 -12.04 -17.61
C LEU A 215 20.29 -13.06 -16.62
N SER A 216 20.96 -14.20 -16.48
CA SER A 216 20.64 -15.25 -15.51
C SER A 216 20.68 -14.71 -14.09
N ARG A 217 21.70 -13.91 -13.76
CA ARG A 217 21.80 -13.26 -12.44
C ARG A 217 20.71 -12.21 -12.18
N ASP A 218 20.43 -11.33 -13.15
CA ASP A 218 19.38 -10.30 -13.02
C ASP A 218 17.99 -10.94 -12.87
N ILE A 219 17.67 -11.95 -13.70
CA ILE A 219 16.40 -12.69 -13.62
C ILE A 219 16.28 -13.42 -12.28
N SER A 220 17.33 -14.14 -11.85
CA SER A 220 17.34 -14.88 -10.58
C SER A 220 17.17 -13.94 -9.37
N THR A 221 17.81 -12.77 -9.39
CA THR A 221 17.67 -11.75 -8.33
C THR A 221 16.24 -11.21 -8.26
N ASN A 222 15.67 -10.83 -9.41
CA ASN A 222 14.30 -10.33 -9.48
C ASN A 222 13.28 -11.40 -9.10
N ALA A 223 13.46 -12.64 -9.55
CA ALA A 223 12.63 -13.78 -9.17
C ALA A 223 12.67 -14.02 -7.66
N SER A 224 13.87 -13.99 -7.05
CA SER A 224 14.00 -14.09 -5.59
C SER A 224 13.28 -12.94 -4.87
N GLN A 225 13.38 -11.72 -5.38
CA GLN A 225 12.71 -10.56 -4.78
C GLN A 225 11.19 -10.67 -4.87
N VAL A 226 10.65 -11.13 -6.00
CA VAL A 226 9.21 -11.42 -6.16
C VAL A 226 8.78 -12.50 -5.18
N SER A 227 9.52 -13.61 -5.07
CA SER A 227 9.23 -14.71 -4.13
C SER A 227 9.24 -14.25 -2.67
N THR A 228 10.24 -13.47 -2.26
CA THR A 228 10.31 -12.89 -0.90
C THR A 228 9.13 -11.97 -0.64
N THR A 229 8.82 -11.07 -1.58
CA THR A 229 7.69 -10.14 -1.47
C THR A 229 6.36 -10.90 -1.38
N ALA A 230 6.18 -11.92 -2.20
CA ALA A 230 5.00 -12.79 -2.19
C ALA A 230 4.84 -13.49 -0.83
N THR A 231 5.93 -13.99 -0.26
CA THR A 231 5.94 -14.61 1.09
C THR A 231 5.57 -13.60 2.18
N SER A 232 6.11 -12.38 2.12
CA SER A 232 5.75 -11.32 3.07
C SER A 232 4.26 -10.95 2.98
N ILE A 233 3.72 -10.81 1.76
CA ILE A 233 2.29 -10.54 1.57
C ILE A 233 1.45 -11.73 2.08
N ALA A 234 1.85 -12.97 1.83
CA ALA A 234 1.15 -14.15 2.36
C ALA A 234 1.06 -14.14 3.90
N ALA A 235 2.15 -13.77 4.58
CA ALA A 235 2.16 -13.63 6.03
C ALA A 235 1.21 -12.53 6.51
N THR A 236 1.19 -11.38 5.83
CA THR A 236 0.22 -10.29 6.12
C THR A 236 -1.23 -10.75 5.90
N LEU A 237 -1.51 -11.50 4.84
CA LEU A 237 -2.85 -12.06 4.59
C LEU A 237 -3.30 -13.01 5.70
N ALA A 238 -2.42 -13.90 6.17
CA ALA A 238 -2.73 -14.79 7.28
C ALA A 238 -3.03 -14.01 8.57
N GLN A 239 -2.32 -12.91 8.81
CA GLN A 239 -2.60 -12.01 9.93
C GLN A 239 -3.96 -11.30 9.75
N HIS A 240 -4.28 -10.84 8.55
CA HIS A 240 -5.58 -10.26 8.24
C HIS A 240 -6.71 -11.26 8.48
N GLU A 241 -6.62 -12.50 8.00
CA GLU A 241 -7.62 -13.55 8.22
C GLU A 241 -7.89 -13.78 9.72
N LYS A 242 -6.83 -13.83 10.54
CA LYS A 242 -6.97 -13.92 11.99
C LYS A 242 -7.68 -12.70 12.57
N ALA A 243 -7.31 -11.50 12.12
CA ALA A 243 -7.95 -10.25 12.55
C ALA A 243 -9.44 -10.22 12.18
N VAL A 244 -9.82 -10.67 10.98
CA VAL A 244 -11.23 -10.71 10.57
C VAL A 244 -12.03 -11.71 11.39
N THR A 245 -11.44 -12.87 11.69
CA THR A 245 -12.09 -13.88 12.54
C THR A 245 -12.36 -13.31 13.94
N GLN A 246 -11.35 -12.65 14.53
CA GLN A 246 -11.49 -11.98 15.82
C GLN A 246 -12.54 -10.86 15.77
N GLN A 247 -12.54 -10.07 14.70
CA GLN A 247 -13.52 -9.01 14.49
C GLN A 247 -14.94 -9.59 14.40
N GLY A 248 -15.13 -10.72 13.73
CA GLY A 248 -16.42 -11.43 13.70
C GLY A 248 -16.91 -11.83 15.10
N SER A 249 -16.02 -12.35 15.95
CA SER A 249 -16.36 -12.66 17.35
C SER A 249 -16.73 -11.41 18.15
N SER A 250 -15.94 -10.34 18.06
CA SER A 250 -16.24 -9.08 18.73
C SER A 250 -17.55 -8.44 18.24
N VAL A 251 -17.87 -8.59 16.95
CA VAL A 251 -19.14 -8.13 16.38
C VAL A 251 -20.30 -8.91 16.97
N SER A 252 -20.19 -10.24 17.06
CA SER A 252 -21.21 -11.08 17.66
C SER A 252 -21.44 -10.74 19.14
N GLU A 253 -20.38 -10.56 19.90
CA GLU A 253 -20.45 -10.17 21.32
C GLU A 253 -21.12 -8.81 21.49
N THR A 254 -20.69 -7.81 20.71
CA THR A 254 -21.27 -6.46 20.75
C THR A 254 -22.75 -6.49 20.37
N THR A 255 -23.14 -7.30 19.38
CA THR A 255 -24.55 -7.44 18.98
C THR A 255 -25.39 -8.01 20.12
N SER A 256 -24.89 -9.04 20.81
CA SER A 256 -25.56 -9.61 21.98
C SER A 256 -25.70 -8.60 23.12
N THR A 257 -24.66 -7.80 23.40
CA THR A 257 -24.72 -6.72 24.38
C THR A 257 -25.75 -5.65 23.98
N VAL A 258 -25.85 -5.31 22.70
CA VAL A 258 -26.85 -4.35 22.21
C VAL A 258 -28.27 -4.88 22.42
N GLU A 259 -28.52 -6.16 22.15
CA GLU A 259 -29.82 -6.79 22.41
C GLU A 259 -30.20 -6.73 23.90
N GLU A 260 -29.24 -7.01 24.79
CA GLU A 260 -29.44 -6.91 26.23
C GLU A 260 -29.72 -5.46 26.67
N LEU A 261 -28.99 -4.49 26.12
CA LEU A 261 -29.21 -3.07 26.38
C LEU A 261 -30.57 -2.58 25.87
N VAL A 262 -31.07 -3.09 24.75
CA VAL A 262 -32.42 -2.78 24.24
C VAL A 262 -33.48 -3.28 25.23
N SER A 263 -33.31 -4.51 25.73
CA SER A 263 -34.19 -5.05 26.77
C SER A 263 -34.15 -4.22 28.05
N SER A 264 -32.95 -3.83 28.49
CA SER A 264 -32.75 -2.99 29.68
C SER A 264 -33.36 -1.59 29.55
N ALA A 265 -33.23 -0.96 28.38
CA ALA A 265 -33.86 0.33 28.09
C ALA A 265 -35.40 0.21 28.11
N ARG A 266 -35.96 -0.88 27.59
CA ARG A 266 -37.40 -1.15 27.65
C ARG A 266 -37.88 -1.33 29.09
N LEU A 267 -37.18 -2.13 29.89
CA LEU A 267 -37.51 -2.33 31.31
C LEU A 267 -37.41 -1.02 32.10
N SER A 268 -36.40 -0.19 31.83
CA SER A 268 -36.25 1.14 32.45
C SER A 268 -37.41 2.06 32.09
N SER A 269 -37.87 2.01 30.84
CA SER A 269 -39.06 2.74 30.38
C SER A 269 -40.33 2.29 31.10
N GLU A 270 -40.54 0.98 31.28
CA GLU A 270 -41.71 0.42 31.99
C GLU A 270 -41.68 0.78 33.48
N GLN A 271 -40.51 0.70 34.12
CA GLN A 271 -40.34 1.09 35.52
C GLN A 271 -40.57 2.58 35.75
N ALA A 272 -40.08 3.42 34.83
CA ALA A 272 -40.32 4.86 34.86
C ALA A 272 -41.80 5.20 34.73
N ASP A 273 -42.52 4.58 33.79
CA ASP A 273 -43.97 4.78 33.63
C ASP A 273 -44.76 4.37 34.88
N SER A 274 -44.40 3.24 35.49
CA SER A 274 -44.97 2.78 36.76
C SER A 274 -44.70 3.76 37.92
N ALA A 275 -43.46 4.25 38.03
CA ALA A 275 -43.08 5.25 39.02
C ALA A 275 -43.83 6.58 38.84
N ALA A 276 -44.00 7.03 37.60
CA ALA A 276 -44.79 8.22 37.29
C ALA A 276 -46.27 8.05 37.68
N THR A 277 -46.84 6.87 37.43
CA THR A 277 -48.22 6.54 37.81
C THR A 277 -48.39 6.53 39.34
N SER A 278 -47.45 5.91 40.06
CA SER A 278 -47.45 5.89 41.53
C SER A 278 -47.26 7.27 42.14
N ALA A 279 -46.37 8.09 41.58
CA ALA A 279 -46.16 9.46 42.01
C ALA A 279 -47.42 10.32 41.85
N ARG A 280 -48.14 10.17 40.73
CA ARG A 280 -49.41 10.87 40.51
C ARG A 280 -50.50 10.43 41.49
N ALA A 281 -50.60 9.13 41.78
CA ALA A 281 -51.53 8.61 42.77
C ALA A 281 -51.21 9.11 44.20
N ALA A 282 -49.91 9.21 44.53
CA ALA A 282 -49.45 9.80 45.78
C ALA A 282 -49.80 11.29 45.87
N GLN A 283 -49.62 12.05 44.78
CA GLN A 283 -49.99 13.47 44.70
C GLN A 283 -51.50 13.67 44.93
N GLU A 284 -52.36 12.84 44.33
CA GLU A 284 -53.81 12.90 44.54
C GLU A 284 -54.18 12.56 45.99
N THR A 285 -53.56 11.52 46.57
CA THR A 285 -53.80 11.12 47.95
C THR A 285 -53.36 12.20 48.94
N THR A 286 -52.21 12.82 48.69
CA THR A 286 -51.71 13.96 49.46
C THR A 286 -52.64 15.17 49.37
N ALA A 287 -53.17 15.48 48.18
CA ALA A 287 -54.13 16.58 48.01
C ALA A 287 -55.41 16.34 48.82
N ARG A 288 -55.95 15.12 48.81
CA ARG A 288 -57.09 14.74 49.66
C ARG A 288 -56.73 14.82 51.15
N GLY A 289 -55.52 14.42 51.54
CA GLY A 289 -55.01 14.54 52.90
C GLY A 289 -54.95 15.99 53.38
N LEU A 290 -54.47 16.91 52.54
CA LEU A 290 -54.42 18.35 52.84
C LEU A 290 -55.81 18.96 53.00
N GLU A 291 -56.79 18.51 52.20
CA GLU A 291 -58.18 18.92 52.36
C GLU A 291 -58.75 18.49 53.72
N LEU A 292 -58.49 17.25 54.15
CA LEU A 292 -58.90 16.76 55.47
C LEU A 292 -58.23 17.53 56.61
N VAL A 293 -56.93 17.82 56.49
CA VAL A 293 -56.21 18.65 57.48
C VAL A 293 -56.80 20.05 57.58
N THR A 294 -57.18 20.65 56.44
CA THR A 294 -57.84 21.96 56.40
C THR A 294 -59.17 21.95 57.15
N ARG A 295 -59.98 20.89 56.98
CA ARG A 295 -61.22 20.71 57.76
C ARG A 295 -60.94 20.54 59.25
N ASN A 296 -59.97 19.69 59.61
CA ASN A 296 -59.60 19.49 61.01
C ASN A 296 -59.11 20.78 61.68
N GLN A 297 -58.39 21.64 60.94
CA GLN A 297 -57.97 22.95 61.45
C GLN A 297 -59.18 23.84 61.78
N ALA A 298 -60.22 23.83 60.94
CA ALA A 298 -61.46 24.54 61.22
C ALA A 298 -62.20 23.98 62.43
N ASP A 299 -62.25 22.64 62.58
CA ASP A 299 -62.88 21.99 63.73
C ASP A 299 -62.16 22.32 65.05
N VAL A 300 -60.83 22.40 65.03
CA VAL A 300 -60.03 22.79 66.20
C VAL A 300 -60.26 24.25 66.59
N LEU A 301 -60.33 25.17 65.61
CA LEU A 301 -60.66 26.57 65.87
C LEU A 301 -62.08 26.71 66.48
N PHE A 302 -63.03 25.92 65.98
CA PHE A 302 -64.38 25.88 66.55
C PHE A 302 -64.39 25.31 67.97
N LEU A 303 -63.57 24.28 68.26
CA LEU A 303 -63.41 23.73 69.60
C LEU A 303 -62.83 24.77 70.57
N GLU A 304 -61.84 25.56 70.13
CA GLU A 304 -61.24 26.64 70.91
C GLU A 304 -62.29 27.71 71.28
N GLU A 305 -63.15 28.09 70.34
CA GLU A 305 -64.28 29.00 70.59
C GLU A 305 -65.26 28.42 71.63
N LYS A 306 -65.59 27.12 71.53
CA LYS A 306 -66.48 26.44 72.49
C LYS A 306 -65.88 26.36 73.88
N MET A 307 -64.59 26.07 74.00
CA MET A 307 -63.90 26.04 75.30
C MET A 307 -63.88 27.43 75.95
N SER A 308 -63.63 28.48 75.16
CA SER A 308 -63.70 29.87 75.63
C SER A 308 -65.12 30.25 76.11
N ALA A 309 -66.15 29.86 75.35
CA ALA A 309 -67.54 30.09 75.74
C ALA A 309 -67.92 29.36 77.04
N ILE A 310 -67.49 28.10 77.20
CA ILE A 310 -67.70 27.31 78.43
C ILE A 310 -67.03 27.99 79.62
N ALA A 311 -65.77 28.41 79.49
CA ALA A 311 -65.05 29.10 80.55
C ALA A 311 -65.77 30.38 80.99
N LYS A 312 -66.27 31.18 80.03
CA LYS A 312 -67.06 32.40 80.31
C LYS A 312 -68.38 32.10 81.03
N GLN A 313 -69.08 31.04 80.64
CA GLN A 313 -70.34 30.62 81.28
C GLN A 313 -70.10 30.17 82.73
N ILE A 314 -69.03 29.42 82.98
CA ILE A 314 -68.61 28.95 84.31
C ILE A 314 -68.26 30.13 85.22
N MET A 315 -67.52 31.12 84.71
CA MET A 315 -67.24 32.35 85.45
C MET A 315 -68.53 33.07 85.86
N GLY A 316 -69.49 33.20 84.94
CA GLY A 316 -70.80 33.79 85.25
C GLY A 316 -71.58 33.03 86.33
N LEU A 317 -71.54 31.69 86.32
CA LEU A 317 -72.15 30.87 87.37
C LEU A 317 -71.44 31.04 88.72
N SER A 318 -70.11 31.20 88.72
CA SER A 318 -69.32 31.44 89.93
C SER A 318 -69.71 32.76 90.60
N ASP A 319 -69.85 33.82 89.80
CA ASP A 319 -70.31 35.14 90.26
C ASP A 319 -71.74 35.09 90.82
N GLN A 320 -72.66 34.40 90.13
CA GLN A 320 -74.03 34.21 90.60
C GLN A 320 -74.08 33.42 91.92
N ALA A 321 -73.30 32.35 92.05
CA ALA A 321 -73.21 31.57 93.27
C ALA A 321 -72.67 32.43 94.43
N ALA A 322 -71.64 33.25 94.19
CA ALA A 322 -71.11 34.18 95.19
C ALA A 322 -72.16 35.20 95.68
N GLN A 323 -72.96 35.75 94.76
CA GLN A 323 -74.08 36.64 95.11
C GLN A 323 -75.14 35.94 95.98
N ILE A 324 -75.55 34.71 95.62
CA ILE A 324 -76.51 33.93 96.39
C ILE A 324 -75.95 33.59 97.78
N GLY A 325 -74.65 33.29 97.88
CA GLY A 325 -73.97 33.07 99.16
C GLY A 325 -74.04 34.29 100.07
N GLY A 326 -73.79 35.49 99.52
CA GLY A 326 -73.94 36.75 100.24
C GLY A 326 -75.37 36.97 100.75
N ILE A 327 -76.38 36.71 99.91
CA ILE A 327 -77.79 36.83 100.29
C ILE A 327 -78.16 35.80 101.37
N SER A 328 -77.73 34.55 101.23
CA SER A 328 -78.02 33.48 102.19
C SER A 328 -77.44 33.79 103.56
N LYS A 329 -76.23 34.33 103.62
CA LYS A 329 -75.60 34.78 104.86
C LYS A 329 -76.40 35.91 105.52
N LEU A 330 -76.81 36.92 104.74
CA LEU A 330 -77.65 38.02 105.24
C LEU A 330 -78.99 37.51 105.81
N VAL A 331 -79.65 36.56 105.13
CA VAL A 331 -80.89 35.94 105.62
C VAL A 331 -80.65 35.18 106.94
N GLY A 332 -79.53 34.47 107.07
CA GLY A 332 -79.14 33.79 108.30
C GLY A 332 -78.89 34.78 109.47
N GLU A 333 -78.25 35.91 109.20
CA GLU A 333 -78.04 37.00 110.15
C GLU A 333 -79.38 37.62 110.59
N LEU A 334 -80.27 37.97 109.64
CA LEU A 334 -81.61 38.50 109.92
C LEU A 334 -82.48 37.51 110.71
N ALA A 335 -82.39 36.22 110.39
CA ALA A 335 -83.09 35.17 111.13
C ALA A 335 -82.56 35.06 112.57
N GLY A 336 -81.24 35.20 112.77
CA GLY A 336 -80.63 35.28 114.10
C GLY A 336 -81.11 36.48 114.91
N GLU A 337 -81.20 37.67 114.29
CA GLU A 337 -81.72 38.88 114.92
C GLU A 337 -83.22 38.74 115.26
N THR A 338 -84.01 38.18 114.34
CA THR A 338 -85.44 37.90 114.55
C THR A 338 -85.66 36.90 115.69
N ASN A 339 -84.80 35.88 115.80
CA ASN A 339 -84.83 34.90 116.90
C ASN A 339 -84.58 35.58 118.26
N MET A 340 -83.60 36.49 118.32
CA MET A 340 -83.30 37.28 119.51
C MET A 340 -84.44 38.23 119.89
N LEU A 341 -85.04 38.91 118.90
CA LEU A 341 -86.22 39.76 119.11
C LEU A 341 -87.42 38.97 119.64
N ALA A 342 -87.67 37.78 119.07
CA ALA A 342 -88.74 36.89 119.50
C ALA A 342 -88.51 36.34 120.90
N LEU A 343 -87.26 36.02 121.26
CA LEU A 343 -86.87 35.63 122.62
C LEU A 343 -87.15 36.76 123.62
N ASN A 344 -86.75 38.00 123.31
CA ASN A 344 -87.02 39.16 124.16
C ASN A 344 -88.53 39.39 124.33
N ALA A 345 -89.30 39.25 123.25
CA ALA A 345 -90.76 39.35 123.30
C ALA A 345 -91.40 38.23 124.14
N ALA A 346 -90.89 37.00 124.07
CA ALA A 346 -91.37 35.88 124.88
C ALA A 346 -91.07 36.09 126.38
N VAL A 347 -89.90 36.64 126.72
CA VAL A 347 -89.53 37.00 128.11
C VAL A 347 -90.47 38.10 128.64
N GLU A 348 -90.72 39.15 127.88
CA GLU A 348 -91.60 40.24 128.31
C GLU A 348 -93.07 39.77 128.41
N ALA A 349 -93.50 38.89 127.51
CA ALA A 349 -94.82 38.26 127.59
C ALA A 349 -94.97 37.35 128.83
N ALA A 350 -93.93 36.62 129.23
CA ALA A 350 -93.93 35.86 130.48
C ALA A 350 -93.95 36.78 131.72
N ARG A 351 -93.29 37.94 131.64
CA ARG A 351 -93.28 38.97 132.69
C ARG A 351 -94.64 39.62 132.91
N ALA A 352 -95.46 39.73 131.86
CA ALA A 352 -96.83 40.26 131.92
C ALA A 352 -97.88 39.26 132.50
N GLY A 353 -97.48 38.05 132.88
CA GLY A 353 -98.34 37.07 133.55
C GLY A 353 -99.55 36.63 132.70
N GLU A 354 -100.75 36.64 133.28
CA GLU A 354 -101.98 36.21 132.60
C GLU A 354 -102.33 37.05 131.35
N HIS A 355 -101.99 38.34 131.35
CA HIS A 355 -102.26 39.25 130.22
C HIS A 355 -101.31 39.03 129.03
N GLY A 356 -100.17 38.36 129.23
CA GLY A 356 -99.16 38.13 128.19
C GLY A 356 -99.26 36.79 127.46
N LYS A 357 -100.17 35.89 127.87
CA LYS A 357 -100.27 34.52 127.32
C LYS A 357 -100.43 34.46 125.80
N GLY A 358 -101.25 35.32 125.21
CA GLY A 358 -101.42 35.38 123.74
C GLY A 358 -100.15 35.84 123.01
N PHE A 359 -99.46 36.84 123.55
CA PHE A 359 -98.19 37.33 123.00
C PHE A 359 -97.06 36.32 123.15
N ALA A 360 -97.03 35.54 124.25
CA ALA A 360 -96.04 34.49 124.45
C ALA A 360 -96.14 33.39 123.39
N VAL A 361 -97.36 33.01 122.98
CA VAL A 361 -97.59 32.03 121.90
C VAL A 361 -97.08 32.57 120.56
N VAL A 362 -97.42 33.82 120.21
CA VAL A 362 -96.96 34.45 118.96
C VAL A 362 -95.44 34.58 118.95
N ALA A 363 -94.83 35.03 120.04
CA ALA A 363 -93.38 35.15 120.17
C ALA A 363 -92.68 33.78 120.03
N SER A 364 -93.24 32.72 120.61
CA SER A 364 -92.71 31.35 120.43
C SER A 364 -92.80 30.87 118.98
N GLU A 365 -93.88 31.17 118.26
CA GLU A 365 -94.02 30.76 116.85
C GLU A 365 -93.07 31.56 115.94
N ILE A 366 -92.91 32.88 116.18
CA ILE A 366 -91.91 33.70 115.47
C ILE A 366 -90.50 33.16 115.73
N ARG A 367 -90.19 32.79 116.98
CA ARG A 367 -88.90 32.21 117.35
C ARG A 367 -88.61 30.93 116.57
N LYS A 368 -89.60 30.04 116.50
CA LYS A 368 -89.52 28.78 115.74
C LYS A 368 -89.33 29.02 114.24
N LEU A 369 -90.06 29.98 113.65
CA LEU A 369 -89.90 30.36 112.25
C LEU A 369 -88.51 30.98 111.98
N ALA A 370 -87.99 31.78 112.92
CA ALA A 370 -86.66 32.35 112.83
C ALA A 370 -85.56 31.28 112.90
N ASP A 371 -85.67 30.30 113.81
CA ASP A 371 -84.76 29.14 113.86
C ASP A 371 -84.83 28.31 112.57
N GLN A 372 -86.03 28.06 112.03
CA GLN A 372 -86.21 27.36 110.74
C GLN A 372 -85.62 28.14 109.56
N SER A 373 -85.76 29.47 109.55
CA SER A 373 -85.20 30.37 108.53
C SER A 373 -83.67 30.35 108.59
N LYS A 374 -83.09 30.40 109.80
CA LYS A 374 -81.64 30.29 110.00
C LYS A 374 -81.11 28.94 109.51
N GLN A 375 -81.76 27.84 109.89
CA GLN A 375 -81.37 26.51 109.42
C GLN A 375 -81.45 26.38 107.90
N SER A 376 -82.46 27.00 107.27
CA SER A 376 -82.60 27.03 105.81
C SER A 376 -81.51 27.86 105.13
N ALA A 377 -81.16 29.01 105.71
CA ALA A 377 -80.07 29.86 105.25
C ALA A 377 -78.69 29.18 105.35
N ASP A 378 -78.44 28.44 106.44
CA ASP A 378 -77.21 27.66 106.61
C ASP A 378 -77.11 26.54 105.56
N ARG A 379 -78.22 25.84 105.27
CA ARG A 379 -78.28 24.83 104.20
C ARG A 379 -78.04 25.46 102.81
N ALA A 380 -78.64 26.63 102.54
CA ALA A 380 -78.42 27.35 101.30
C ALA A 380 -76.95 27.75 101.13
N THR A 381 -76.31 28.21 102.22
CA THR A 381 -74.88 28.55 102.25
C THR A 381 -74.01 27.34 101.92
N GLN A 382 -74.34 26.16 102.48
CA GLN A 382 -73.62 24.92 102.17
C GLN A 382 -73.76 24.53 100.69
N ILE A 383 -74.98 24.61 100.13
CA ILE A 383 -75.22 24.33 98.71
C ILE A 383 -74.43 25.29 97.82
N VAL A 384 -74.39 26.59 98.16
CA VAL A 384 -73.61 27.59 97.42
C VAL A 384 -72.11 27.27 97.47
N ALA A 385 -71.58 26.88 98.63
CA ALA A 385 -70.17 26.51 98.77
C ALA A 385 -69.83 25.28 97.89
N ASP A 386 -70.73 24.30 97.83
CA ASP A 386 -70.57 23.12 96.98
C ASP A 386 -70.64 23.49 95.48
N ILE A 387 -71.55 24.40 95.10
CA ILE A 387 -71.60 24.96 93.74
C ILE A 387 -70.28 25.64 93.42
N GLN A 388 -69.81 26.59 94.22
CA GLN A 388 -68.54 27.31 93.99
C GLN A 388 -67.35 26.37 93.84
N LYS A 389 -67.26 25.33 94.68
CA LYS A 389 -66.22 24.30 94.56
C LYS A 389 -66.30 23.56 93.22
N SER A 390 -67.51 23.19 92.79
CA SER A 390 -67.75 22.56 91.48
C SER A 390 -67.38 23.50 90.34
N THR A 391 -67.79 24.77 90.39
CA THR A 391 -67.49 25.78 89.38
C THR A 391 -65.98 26.00 89.23
N ASN A 392 -65.24 26.11 90.34
CA ASN A 392 -63.78 26.21 90.33
C ASN A 392 -63.11 24.98 89.70
N SER A 393 -63.61 23.78 89.99
CA SER A 393 -63.13 22.56 89.34
C SER A 393 -63.41 22.57 87.84
N MET A 394 -64.57 23.08 87.40
CA MET A 394 -64.91 23.21 85.98
C MET A 394 -64.02 24.23 85.26
N VAL A 395 -63.59 25.32 85.91
CA VAL A 395 -62.63 26.27 85.34
C VAL A 395 -61.31 25.56 85.01
N MET A 396 -60.75 24.78 85.95
CA MET A 396 -59.50 24.06 85.70
C MET A 396 -59.62 23.07 84.52
N ILE A 397 -60.75 22.36 84.42
CA ILE A 397 -61.02 21.46 83.29
C ILE A 397 -61.12 22.25 81.98
N ALA A 398 -61.73 23.43 82.00
CA ALA A 398 -61.83 24.29 80.82
C ALA A 398 -60.48 24.84 80.36
N GLU A 399 -59.61 25.23 81.30
CA GLU A 399 -58.23 25.65 81.01
C GLU A 399 -57.40 24.50 80.44
N GLU A 400 -57.50 23.30 81.03
CA GLU A 400 -56.83 22.10 80.51
C GLU A 400 -57.31 21.72 79.11
N GLY A 401 -58.63 21.81 78.86
CA GLY A 401 -59.20 21.57 77.53
C GLY A 401 -58.75 22.61 76.50
N THR A 402 -58.61 23.89 76.90
CA THR A 402 -58.06 24.95 76.03
C THR A 402 -56.61 24.67 75.67
N LYS A 403 -55.78 24.30 76.67
CA LYS A 403 -54.38 23.91 76.44
C LYS A 403 -54.27 22.70 75.50
N THR A 404 -55.12 21.69 75.69
CA THR A 404 -55.17 20.51 74.83
C THR A 404 -55.54 20.88 73.39
N THR A 405 -56.51 21.79 73.21
CA THR A 405 -56.93 22.27 71.89
C THR A 405 -55.79 22.99 71.16
N HIS A 406 -54.99 23.82 71.85
CA HIS A 406 -53.79 24.42 71.26
C HIS A 406 -52.76 23.38 70.80
N GLN A 407 -52.49 22.35 71.61
CA GLN A 407 -51.57 21.27 71.24
C GLN A 407 -52.06 20.49 70.02
N VAL A 408 -53.37 20.27 69.90
CA VAL A 408 -53.98 19.65 68.71
C VAL A 408 -53.83 20.58 67.50
N SER A 409 -54.05 21.89 67.65
CA SER A 409 -53.84 22.88 66.58
C SER A 409 -52.41 22.85 66.03
N ASP A 410 -51.41 22.86 66.91
CA ASP A 410 -50.00 22.76 66.52
C ASP A 410 -49.71 21.44 65.75
N SER A 411 -50.31 20.34 66.20
CA SER A 411 -50.18 19.02 65.55
C SER A 411 -50.82 19.00 64.15
N VAL A 412 -51.98 19.64 63.99
CA VAL A 412 -52.65 19.79 62.69
C VAL A 412 -51.80 20.62 61.74
N GLN A 413 -51.21 21.74 62.20
CA GLN A 413 -50.31 22.55 61.37
C GLN A 413 -49.05 21.79 60.93
N GLN A 414 -48.44 21.01 61.83
CA GLN A 414 -47.30 20.16 61.47
C GLN A 414 -47.68 19.10 60.44
N THR A 415 -48.88 18.52 60.57
CA THR A 415 -49.41 17.56 59.61
C THR A 415 -49.66 18.20 58.24
N SER A 416 -50.16 19.44 58.19
CA SER A 416 -50.32 20.21 56.94
C SER A 416 -48.99 20.35 56.20
N LYS A 417 -47.95 20.81 56.90
CA LYS A 417 -46.60 20.96 56.33
C LYS A 417 -46.03 19.63 55.83
N ALA A 418 -46.30 18.53 56.53
CA ALA A 418 -45.87 17.21 56.10
C ALA A 418 -46.54 16.79 54.78
N PHE A 419 -47.85 17.02 54.63
CA PHE A 419 -48.55 16.77 53.36
C PHE A 419 -48.07 17.69 52.23
N GLU A 420 -47.85 18.98 52.47
CA GLU A 420 -47.28 19.88 51.45
C GLU A 420 -45.92 19.39 50.94
N ASN A 421 -45.04 18.99 51.85
CA ASN A 421 -43.73 18.42 51.51
C ASN A 421 -43.87 17.10 50.73
N LEU A 422 -44.78 16.21 51.13
CA LEU A 422 -45.07 14.97 50.39
C LEU A 422 -45.57 15.26 48.97
N GLY A 423 -46.34 16.33 48.78
CA GLY A 423 -46.82 16.77 47.47
C GLY A 423 -45.66 17.19 46.57
N GLN A 424 -44.74 18.01 47.09
CA GLN A 424 -43.54 18.43 46.37
C GLN A 424 -42.62 17.25 46.02
N LEU A 425 -42.42 16.32 46.96
CA LEU A 425 -41.62 15.11 46.71
C LEU A 425 -42.25 14.23 45.63
N SER A 426 -43.58 14.06 45.66
CA SER A 426 -44.31 13.28 44.65
C SER A 426 -44.17 13.90 43.26
N GLU A 427 -44.29 15.24 43.15
CA GLU A 427 -44.05 15.96 41.90
C GLU A 427 -42.61 15.76 41.39
N GLY A 428 -41.62 15.84 42.27
CA GLY A 428 -40.22 15.58 41.92
C GLY A 428 -39.98 14.16 41.39
N VAL A 429 -40.59 13.15 42.01
CA VAL A 429 -40.54 11.75 41.52
C VAL A 429 -41.19 11.64 40.15
N TYR A 430 -42.35 12.27 39.94
CA TYR A 430 -43.05 12.27 38.65
C TYR A 430 -42.18 12.85 37.53
N GLN A 431 -41.55 14.01 37.77
CA GLN A 431 -40.67 14.65 36.78
C GLN A 431 -39.43 13.80 36.47
N ASN A 432 -38.79 13.22 37.49
CA ASN A 432 -37.65 12.33 37.31
C ASN A 432 -38.03 11.08 36.50
N ALA A 433 -39.18 10.47 36.80
CA ALA A 433 -39.70 9.34 36.05
C ALA A 433 -39.92 9.69 34.57
N GLN A 434 -40.50 10.85 34.27
CA GLN A 434 -40.66 11.32 32.89
C GLN A 434 -39.31 11.54 32.17
N GLN A 435 -38.29 12.04 32.88
CA GLN A 435 -36.95 12.19 32.31
C GLN A 435 -36.30 10.82 32.02
N VAL A 436 -36.44 9.84 32.91
CA VAL A 436 -35.96 8.47 32.68
C VAL A 436 -36.65 7.84 31.48
N LEU A 437 -37.96 8.08 31.31
CA LEU A 437 -38.73 7.61 30.15
C LEU A 437 -38.18 8.18 28.84
N LEU A 438 -37.90 9.49 28.79
CA LEU A 438 -37.31 10.15 27.64
C LEU A 438 -35.92 9.59 27.31
N ASN A 439 -35.06 9.48 28.33
CA ASN A 439 -33.71 8.95 28.19
C ASN A 439 -33.73 7.50 27.68
N SER A 440 -34.65 6.67 28.18
CA SER A 440 -34.81 5.27 27.76
C SER A 440 -35.21 5.18 26.29
N LYS A 441 -36.11 6.06 25.81
CA LYS A 441 -36.47 6.14 24.38
C LYS A 441 -35.30 6.56 23.51
N GLN A 442 -34.51 7.54 23.95
CA GLN A 442 -33.31 7.97 23.23
C GLN A 442 -32.24 6.87 23.18
N GLN A 443 -32.03 6.15 24.28
CA GLN A 443 -31.15 4.98 24.33
C GLN A 443 -31.61 3.90 23.35
N ALA A 444 -32.90 3.56 23.32
CA ALA A 444 -33.43 2.60 22.37
C ALA A 444 -33.16 2.99 20.91
N ALA A 445 -33.35 4.27 20.55
CA ALA A 445 -33.05 4.78 19.22
C ALA A 445 -31.54 4.69 18.89
N ALA A 446 -30.66 5.05 19.83
CA ALA A 446 -29.22 4.95 19.64
C ALA A 446 -28.76 3.48 19.47
N LEU A 447 -29.35 2.55 20.22
CA LEU A 447 -29.04 1.12 20.12
C LEU A 447 -29.43 0.52 18.76
N ILE A 448 -30.52 0.99 18.15
CA ILE A 448 -30.88 0.61 16.77
C ILE A 448 -29.77 1.02 15.79
N GLN A 449 -29.25 2.24 15.91
CA GLN A 449 -28.16 2.73 15.06
C GLN A 449 -26.86 1.94 15.28
N ILE A 450 -26.54 1.56 16.52
CA ILE A 450 -25.39 0.71 16.81
C ILE A 450 -25.59 -0.66 16.15
N ASN A 451 -26.78 -1.26 16.24
CA ASN A 451 -27.06 -2.55 15.60
C ASN A 451 -26.86 -2.49 14.08
N GLU A 452 -27.33 -1.43 13.42
CA GLU A 452 -27.08 -1.19 11.99
C GLU A 452 -25.58 -1.07 11.67
N ALA A 453 -24.82 -0.34 12.49
CA ALA A 453 -23.37 -0.24 12.35
C ALA A 453 -22.68 -1.61 12.50
N MET A 454 -23.13 -2.45 13.45
CA MET A 454 -22.60 -3.80 13.63
C MET A 454 -22.89 -4.70 12.42
N GLN A 455 -24.07 -4.59 11.81
CA GLN A 455 -24.39 -5.30 10.57
C GLN A 455 -23.48 -4.88 9.41
N ASN A 456 -23.21 -3.57 9.28
CA ASN A 456 -22.29 -3.05 8.26
C ASN A 456 -20.85 -3.56 8.48
N ILE A 457 -20.37 -3.59 9.73
CA ILE A 457 -19.06 -4.17 10.06
C ILE A 457 -19.01 -5.67 9.73
N ASN A 458 -20.08 -6.41 10.00
CA ASN A 458 -20.19 -7.83 9.68
C ASN A 458 -20.12 -8.06 8.16
N ASN A 459 -20.86 -7.26 7.38
CA ASN A 459 -20.82 -7.32 5.91
C ASN A 459 -19.42 -6.99 5.37
N GLY A 460 -18.79 -5.90 5.85
CA GLY A 460 -17.42 -5.55 5.48
C GLY A 460 -16.40 -6.63 5.87
N SER A 461 -16.60 -7.31 7.00
CA SER A 461 -15.76 -8.45 7.41
C SER A 461 -15.88 -9.62 6.43
N ARG A 462 -17.10 -9.92 5.95
CA ARG A 462 -17.31 -10.97 4.93
C ARG A 462 -16.67 -10.62 3.59
N GLU A 463 -16.78 -9.37 3.15
CA GLU A 463 -16.09 -8.89 1.95
C GLU A 463 -14.57 -8.99 2.10
N MET A 464 -14.03 -8.63 3.26
CA MET A 464 -12.60 -8.73 3.53
C MET A 464 -12.11 -10.19 3.48
N ILE A 465 -12.87 -11.16 3.99
CA ILE A 465 -12.55 -12.60 3.86
C ILE A 465 -12.49 -13.02 2.38
N SER A 466 -13.44 -12.56 1.58
CA SER A 466 -13.43 -12.83 0.14
C SER A 466 -12.20 -12.22 -0.54
N GLY A 467 -11.88 -10.96 -0.21
CA GLY A 467 -10.72 -10.24 -0.74
C GLY A 467 -9.38 -10.87 -0.34
N THR A 468 -9.21 -11.29 0.92
CA THR A 468 -8.00 -11.99 1.36
C THR A 468 -7.87 -13.35 0.67
N SER A 469 -8.96 -14.09 0.49
CA SER A 469 -8.96 -15.35 -0.26
C SER A 469 -8.50 -15.16 -1.71
N GLN A 470 -9.04 -14.16 -2.41
CA GLN A 470 -8.61 -13.83 -3.77
C GLN A 470 -7.15 -13.38 -3.85
N ALA A 471 -6.70 -12.53 -2.92
CA ALA A 471 -5.32 -12.10 -2.84
C ALA A 471 -4.37 -13.29 -2.58
N ARG A 472 -4.78 -14.29 -1.79
CA ARG A 472 -4.01 -15.51 -1.57
C ARG A 472 -3.79 -16.30 -2.87
N ILE A 473 -4.82 -16.42 -3.71
CA ILE A 473 -4.71 -17.05 -5.03
C ILE A 473 -3.71 -16.28 -5.91
N GLY A 474 -3.77 -14.95 -5.92
CA GLY A 474 -2.82 -14.12 -6.66
C GLY A 474 -1.37 -14.28 -6.19
N ILE A 475 -1.16 -14.44 -4.89
CA ILE A 475 0.18 -14.66 -4.30
C ILE A 475 0.74 -16.04 -4.63
N ASP A 476 -0.09 -17.08 -4.63
CA ASP A 476 0.30 -18.40 -5.11
C ASP A 476 0.73 -18.37 -6.58
N ALA A 477 -0.01 -17.63 -7.42
CA ALA A 477 0.36 -17.42 -8.82
C ALA A 477 1.68 -16.66 -8.98
N LEU A 478 1.93 -15.59 -8.21
CA LEU A 478 3.20 -14.85 -8.22
C LEU A 478 4.39 -15.72 -7.79
N THR A 479 4.19 -16.57 -6.79
CA THR A 479 5.21 -17.51 -6.31
C THR A 479 5.57 -18.51 -7.41
N LYS A 480 4.56 -19.09 -8.10
CA LYS A 480 4.77 -19.96 -9.26
C LYS A 480 5.52 -19.27 -10.40
N VAL A 481 5.19 -18.01 -10.69
CA VAL A 481 5.89 -17.22 -11.72
C VAL A 481 7.35 -16.97 -11.32
N ALA A 482 7.62 -16.64 -10.06
CA ALA A 482 8.98 -16.46 -9.57
C ALA A 482 9.81 -17.74 -9.66
N ASP A 483 9.24 -18.89 -9.26
CA ASP A 483 9.90 -20.19 -9.39
C ASP A 483 10.14 -20.56 -10.85
N HIS A 484 9.17 -20.28 -11.73
CA HIS A 484 9.35 -20.48 -13.16
C HIS A 484 10.48 -19.61 -13.73
N MET A 485 10.53 -18.32 -13.38
CA MET A 485 11.65 -17.44 -13.75
C MET A 485 12.98 -17.98 -13.29
N ARG A 486 13.06 -18.55 -12.08
CA ARG A 486 14.28 -19.10 -11.51
C ARG A 486 14.74 -20.40 -12.18
N THR A 487 13.82 -21.16 -12.77
CA THR A 487 14.14 -22.40 -13.52
C THR A 487 14.51 -22.13 -14.97
N MET A 488 14.16 -20.96 -15.53
CA MET A 488 14.54 -20.55 -16.89
C MET A 488 16.00 -20.10 -17.04
N VAL A 489 16.69 -19.82 -15.93
CA VAL A 489 18.05 -19.26 -15.88
C VAL A 489 18.96 -20.04 -14.99
#